data_AF-A0A637QFX1-F1
#
_entry.id   AF-A0A637QFX1-F1
#
_cell.length_a   1.000
_cell.length_b   1.000
_cell.length_c   1.000
_cell.angle_alpha   90.00
_cell.angle_beta   90.00
_cell.angle_gamma   90.00
#
_symmetry.space_group_name_H-M   'P 1'
#
loop_
_entity.id
_entity.type
_entity.pdbx_description
1 polymer ?
#
loop_
_entity_poly.entity_id
_entity_poly.type
_entity_poly.pdbx_seq_one_letter_code
_entity_poly.pdbx_strand_id
1 'polypeptide(L)'
;MRKKREEIAPPEATQRLRAIWDAKKRDLKLTQEIAADLMGFETQSTVSHYLNGKAPLNTDAALKFSVLLRVKPEELRPDLADLMNYVRSSGTYDDNFEGGGWRMVSRQQADLLNLFDILPESEKEKLIDRLKGQNELYKEAFQNMLAAQKRLKNQ
;
A
#
# COMPACT_ATOMS: atom_id res chain seq x y z
N MET A 1 34.91 2.22 -9.45
CA MET A 1 34.00 3.37 -9.27
C MET A 1 32.98 3.01 -8.18
N ARG A 2 33.03 3.68 -7.03
CA ARG A 2 32.16 3.36 -5.88
C ARG A 2 30.73 3.80 -6.25
N LYS A 3 29.78 2.86 -6.38
CA LYS A 3 28.34 3.16 -6.47
C LYS A 3 28.04 4.16 -5.35
N LYS A 4 27.65 5.38 -5.71
CA LYS A 4 27.18 6.43 -4.81
C LYS A 4 26.18 5.75 -3.89
N ARG A 5 26.53 5.59 -2.60
CA ARG A 5 25.61 5.02 -1.60
C ARG A 5 24.30 5.78 -1.78
N GLU A 6 23.20 5.07 -2.05
CA GLU A 6 21.87 5.64 -1.89
C GLU A 6 21.89 6.44 -0.60
N GLU A 7 21.58 7.74 -0.67
CA GLU A 7 21.50 8.58 0.51
C GLU A 7 20.59 7.87 1.50
N ILE A 8 21.21 7.38 2.58
CA ILE A 8 20.54 6.63 3.64
C ILE A 8 19.49 7.58 4.18
N ALA A 9 18.21 7.23 4.00
CA ALA A 9 17.15 8.12 4.44
C ALA A 9 17.29 8.40 5.94
N PRO A 10 16.97 9.64 6.38
CA PRO A 10 17.03 10.01 7.77
C PRO A 10 16.20 9.05 8.64
N PRO A 11 16.60 8.78 9.90
CA PRO A 11 15.78 7.99 10.83
C PRO A 11 14.32 8.49 10.95
N GLU A 12 14.09 9.79 10.74
CA GLU A 12 12.78 10.44 10.71
C GLU A 12 11.88 9.91 9.60
N ALA A 13 12.44 9.47 8.46
CA ALA A 13 11.67 8.90 7.35
C ALA A 13 11.02 7.56 7.75
N THR A 14 11.76 6.73 8.50
CA THR A 14 11.22 5.50 9.11
C THR A 14 10.08 5.81 10.09
N GLN A 15 10.24 6.85 10.92
CA GLN A 15 9.21 7.25 11.88
C GLN A 15 7.93 7.73 11.17
N ARG A 16 8.07 8.55 10.13
CA ARG A 16 6.94 9.00 9.29
C ARG A 16 6.23 7.82 8.62
N LEU A 17 7.00 6.92 7.99
CA LEU A 17 6.46 5.70 7.40
C LEU A 17 5.68 4.88 8.41
N ARG A 18 6.24 4.68 9.61
CA ARG A 18 5.59 3.90 10.66
C ARG A 18 4.29 4.56 11.12
N ALA A 19 4.30 5.87 11.33
CA ALA A 19 3.10 6.62 11.73
C ALA A 19 1.99 6.53 10.68
N ILE A 20 2.31 6.75 9.40
CA ILE A 20 1.34 6.67 8.30
C ILE A 20 0.82 5.25 8.12
N TRP A 21 1.70 4.25 8.21
CA TRP A 21 1.33 2.83 8.18
C TRP A 21 0.32 2.50 9.28
N ASP A 22 0.60 2.87 10.53
CA ASP A 22 -0.28 2.58 11.66
C ASP A 22 -1.64 3.29 11.55
N ALA A 23 -1.67 4.51 10.98
CA ALA A 23 -2.90 5.24 10.72
C ALA A 23 -3.75 4.60 9.62
N LYS A 24 -3.14 4.13 8.52
CA LYS A 24 -3.88 3.72 7.31
C LYS A 24 -4.07 2.22 7.13
N LYS A 25 -3.24 1.36 7.76
CA LYS A 25 -3.27 -0.09 7.51
C LYS A 25 -4.62 -0.75 7.77
N ARG A 26 -5.43 -0.21 8.70
CA ARG A 26 -6.75 -0.77 9.02
C ARG A 26 -7.75 -0.47 7.91
N ASP A 27 -7.80 0.77 7.47
CA ASP A 27 -8.72 1.24 6.44
C ASP A 27 -8.38 0.65 5.06
N LEU A 28 -7.07 0.53 4.79
CA LEU A 28 -6.54 -0.08 3.58
C LEU A 28 -6.46 -1.62 3.65
N LYS A 29 -6.83 -2.22 4.79
CA LYS A 29 -6.79 -3.67 5.04
C LYS A 29 -5.43 -4.32 4.74
N LEU A 30 -4.35 -3.62 5.10
CA LEU A 30 -2.98 -4.06 4.86
C LEU A 30 -2.44 -4.87 6.04
N THR A 31 -1.95 -6.06 5.72
CA THR A 31 -0.95 -6.77 6.55
C THR A 31 0.43 -6.56 5.94
N GLN A 32 1.50 -6.86 6.68
CA GLN A 32 2.87 -6.79 6.11
C GLN A 32 3.06 -7.77 4.94
N GLU A 33 2.33 -8.89 4.95
CA GLU A 33 2.31 -9.89 3.89
C GLU A 33 1.65 -9.34 2.63
N ILE A 34 0.41 -8.85 2.75
CA ILE A 34 -0.32 -8.23 1.64
C ILE A 34 0.49 -7.06 1.06
N ALA A 35 1.12 -6.27 1.92
CA ALA A 35 1.95 -5.16 1.48
C ALA A 35 3.20 -5.61 0.72
N ALA A 36 3.87 -6.68 1.16
CA ALA A 36 5.02 -7.24 0.46
C ALA A 36 4.62 -7.73 -0.93
N ASP A 37 3.51 -8.45 -1.03
CA ASP A 37 2.99 -8.97 -2.29
C ASP A 37 2.59 -7.84 -3.25
N LEU A 38 1.84 -6.84 -2.78
CA LEU A 38 1.40 -5.71 -3.59
C LEU A 38 2.56 -4.84 -4.08
N MET A 39 3.64 -4.72 -3.31
CA MET A 39 4.84 -3.97 -3.70
C MET A 39 5.85 -4.82 -4.47
N GLY A 40 5.57 -6.12 -4.70
CA GLY A 40 6.44 -7.04 -5.42
C GLY A 40 7.75 -7.34 -4.69
N PHE A 41 7.76 -7.32 -3.36
CA PHE A 41 8.93 -7.72 -2.58
C PHE A 41 9.04 -9.25 -2.54
N GLU A 42 10.23 -9.78 -2.82
CA GLU A 42 10.51 -11.22 -2.81
C GLU A 42 10.38 -11.84 -1.41
N THR A 43 10.49 -11.04 -0.36
CA THR A 43 10.47 -11.54 1.02
C THR A 43 9.50 -10.75 1.89
N GLN A 44 8.63 -11.48 2.60
CA GLN A 44 7.64 -10.94 3.54
C GLN A 44 8.26 -10.09 4.67
N SER A 45 9.51 -10.39 5.06
CA SER A 45 10.22 -9.64 6.11
C SER A 45 10.69 -8.25 5.68
N THR A 46 10.72 -7.97 4.37
CA THR A 46 11.20 -6.69 3.81
C THR A 46 10.39 -5.50 4.33
N VAL A 47 9.07 -5.63 4.41
CA VAL A 47 8.19 -4.57 4.95
C VAL A 47 8.50 -4.29 6.42
N SER A 48 8.73 -5.34 7.22
CA SER A 48 9.10 -5.20 8.63
C SER A 48 10.46 -4.52 8.81
N HIS A 49 11.41 -4.76 7.91
CA HIS A 49 12.72 -4.10 7.97
C HIS A 49 12.62 -2.60 7.78
N TYR A 50 11.80 -2.13 6.83
CA TYR A 50 11.56 -0.70 6.65
C TYR A 50 10.78 -0.10 7.82
N LEU A 51 9.70 -0.75 8.28
CA LEU A 51 8.86 -0.23 9.38
C LEU A 51 9.58 -0.13 10.73
N ASN A 52 10.63 -0.91 10.93
CA ASN A 52 11.42 -0.93 12.16
C ASN A 52 12.80 -0.28 11.97
N GLY A 53 13.09 0.32 10.80
CA GLY A 53 14.35 1.01 10.54
C GLY A 53 15.58 0.11 10.44
N LYS A 54 15.41 -1.20 10.25
CA LYS A 54 16.51 -2.14 9.96
C LYS A 54 17.04 -1.93 8.54
N ALA A 55 16.18 -1.48 7.63
CA ALA A 55 16.55 -1.02 6.29
C ALA A 55 16.19 0.47 6.17
N PRO A 56 17.11 1.33 5.68
CA PRO A 56 16.80 2.73 5.46
C PRO A 56 15.82 2.88 4.30
N LEU A 57 14.85 3.80 4.44
CA LEU A 57 13.81 4.02 3.45
C LEU A 57 14.36 4.68 2.16
N ASN A 58 14.91 3.88 1.25
CA ASN A 58 15.43 4.40 -0.02
C ASN A 58 14.31 4.94 -0.93
N THR A 59 14.69 5.54 -2.06
CA THR A 59 13.74 6.24 -2.94
C THR A 59 12.72 5.28 -3.56
N ASP A 60 13.15 4.10 -4.02
CA ASP A 60 12.25 3.07 -4.57
C ASP A 60 11.21 2.63 -3.53
N ALA A 61 11.66 2.30 -2.32
CA ALA A 61 10.76 1.91 -1.24
C ALA A 61 9.81 3.06 -0.85
N ALA A 62 10.31 4.30 -0.74
CA ALA A 62 9.46 5.47 -0.46
C ALA A 62 8.35 5.64 -1.51
N LEU A 63 8.67 5.50 -2.79
CA LEU A 63 7.68 5.57 -3.86
C LEU A 63 6.67 4.42 -3.77
N LYS A 64 7.12 3.17 -3.59
CA LYS A 64 6.23 2.01 -3.43
C LYS A 64 5.29 2.14 -2.23
N PHE A 65 5.82 2.55 -1.07
CA PHE A 65 5.02 2.78 0.13
C PHE A 65 4.04 3.95 -0.06
N SER A 66 4.42 5.01 -0.78
CA SER A 66 3.53 6.15 -1.04
C SER A 66 2.31 5.75 -1.85
N VAL A 67 2.49 4.90 -2.88
CA VAL A 67 1.40 4.34 -3.69
C VAL A 67 0.53 3.42 -2.83
N LEU A 68 1.14 2.50 -2.08
CA LEU A 68 0.43 1.56 -1.22
C LEU A 68 -0.42 2.27 -0.16
N LEU A 69 0.13 3.31 0.47
CA LEU A 69 -0.49 4.06 1.56
C LEU A 69 -1.35 5.24 1.08
N ARG A 70 -1.43 5.47 -0.24
CA ARG A 70 -2.19 6.57 -0.85
C ARG A 70 -1.82 7.93 -0.23
N VAL A 71 -0.53 8.24 -0.25
CA VAL A 71 0.06 9.51 0.24
C VAL A 71 1.08 10.02 -0.76
N LYS A 72 1.48 11.27 -0.64
CA LYS A 72 2.58 11.81 -1.44
C LYS A 72 3.92 11.23 -0.97
N PRO A 73 4.88 10.92 -1.86
CA PRO A 73 6.21 10.45 -1.45
C PRO A 73 6.91 11.39 -0.47
N GLU A 74 6.72 12.70 -0.64
CA GLU A 74 7.27 13.74 0.24
C GLU A 74 6.70 13.73 1.67
N GLU A 75 5.55 13.10 1.90
CA GLU A 75 5.04 12.87 3.27
C GLU A 75 5.87 11.81 4.01
N LEU A 76 6.54 10.90 3.28
CA LEU A 76 7.48 9.94 3.85
C LEU A 76 8.89 10.55 3.89
N ARG A 77 9.31 11.18 2.79
CA ARG A 77 10.64 11.75 2.56
C ARG A 77 10.56 13.17 2.00
N PRO A 78 10.57 14.20 2.87
CA PRO A 78 10.48 15.60 2.43
C PRO A 78 11.58 16.02 1.45
N ASP A 79 12.74 15.36 1.49
CA ASP A 79 13.85 15.57 0.57
C ASP A 79 13.53 15.16 -0.88
N LEU A 80 12.48 14.38 -1.12
CA LEU A 80 12.01 14.04 -2.47
C LEU A 80 11.12 15.14 -3.08
N ALA A 81 10.76 16.19 -2.33
CA ALA A 81 9.81 17.20 -2.79
C ALA A 81 10.23 17.87 -4.10
N ASP A 82 11.50 18.29 -4.23
CA ASP A 82 11.99 18.95 -5.44
C ASP A 82 11.99 18.01 -6.64
N LEU A 83 12.40 16.75 -6.44
CA LEU A 83 12.36 15.72 -7.47
C LEU A 83 10.91 15.47 -7.93
N MET A 84 9.98 15.32 -6.99
CA MET A 84 8.58 15.08 -7.30
C MET A 84 7.91 16.30 -7.95
N ASN A 85 8.27 17.52 -7.54
CA ASN A 85 7.82 18.75 -8.19
C ASN A 85 8.31 18.85 -9.63
N TYR A 86 9.55 18.45 -9.90
CA TYR A 86 10.07 18.37 -11.27
C TYR A 86 9.25 17.39 -12.12
N VAL A 87 9.01 16.17 -11.62
CA VAL A 87 8.18 15.16 -12.31
C VAL A 87 6.75 15.68 -12.54
N ARG A 88 6.11 16.30 -11.53
CA ARG A 88 4.75 16.87 -11.65
C ARG A 88 4.68 18.12 -12.52
N SER A 89 5.74 18.89 -12.64
CA SER A 89 5.76 20.02 -13.59
C SER A 89 5.66 19.54 -15.04
N SER A 90 5.99 18.28 -15.31
CA SER A 90 5.88 17.64 -16.62
C SER A 90 4.53 16.95 -16.90
N GLY A 91 3.57 16.98 -15.96
CA GLY A 91 2.23 16.43 -16.12
C GLY A 91 1.31 16.63 -14.91
N THR A 92 0.00 16.78 -15.11
CA THR A 92 -0.96 17.09 -14.02
C THR A 92 -0.98 16.01 -12.94
N TYR A 93 -0.72 16.39 -11.69
CA TYR A 93 -0.91 15.53 -10.52
C TYR A 93 -2.38 15.52 -10.09
N ASP A 94 -2.99 14.33 -10.03
CA ASP A 94 -4.36 14.12 -9.56
C ASP A 94 -4.31 13.54 -8.13
N ASP A 95 -4.89 14.25 -7.16
CA ASP A 95 -5.05 13.78 -5.77
C ASP A 95 -6.10 12.65 -5.66
N ASN A 96 -6.81 12.32 -6.76
CA ASN A 96 -7.81 11.26 -6.79
C ASN A 96 -7.18 9.86 -6.98
N PHE A 97 -6.81 9.23 -5.87
CA PHE A 97 -6.35 7.83 -5.84
C PHE A 97 -7.43 6.79 -6.22
N GLU A 98 -8.69 7.20 -6.35
CA GLU A 98 -9.78 6.35 -6.88
C GLU A 98 -9.85 6.38 -8.42
N GLY A 99 -9.12 7.30 -9.07
CA GLY A 99 -9.04 7.40 -10.53
C GLY A 99 -8.30 6.22 -11.18
N GLY A 100 -8.72 5.85 -12.39
CA GLY A 100 -8.19 4.69 -13.12
C GLY A 100 -6.70 4.73 -13.48
N GLY A 101 -6.01 5.87 -13.31
CA GLY A 101 -4.62 6.06 -13.71
C GLY A 101 -3.55 5.54 -12.74
N TRP A 102 -3.87 5.25 -11.48
CA TRP A 102 -2.86 5.02 -10.43
C TRP A 102 -2.80 3.62 -9.84
N ARG A 103 -3.72 2.72 -10.20
CA ARG A 103 -3.64 1.33 -9.72
C ARG A 103 -2.68 0.55 -10.63
N MET A 104 -1.48 0.24 -10.13
CA MET A 104 -0.69 -0.83 -10.72
C MET A 104 -1.53 -2.11 -10.66
N VAL A 105 -2.06 -2.50 -11.82
CA VAL A 105 -2.91 -3.67 -11.97
C VAL A 105 -2.01 -4.90 -11.89
N SER A 106 -2.10 -5.65 -10.79
CA SER A 106 -1.42 -6.95 -10.69
C SER A 106 -1.96 -7.90 -11.75
N ARG A 107 -1.22 -8.97 -12.08
CA ARG A 107 -1.69 -9.96 -13.08
C ARG A 107 -3.09 -10.49 -12.76
N GLN A 108 -3.37 -10.78 -11.49
CA GLN A 108 -4.68 -11.25 -11.03
C GLN A 108 -5.77 -10.17 -11.18
N GLN A 109 -5.44 -8.90 -10.95
CA GLN A 109 -6.38 -7.80 -11.15
C GLN A 109 -6.69 -7.59 -12.64
N ALA A 110 -5.69 -7.78 -13.52
CA ALA A 110 -5.88 -7.69 -14.96
C ALA A 110 -6.78 -8.83 -15.46
N ASP A 111 -6.55 -10.04 -14.97
CA ASP A 111 -7.40 -11.20 -15.27
C ASP A 111 -8.85 -10.95 -14.82
N LEU A 112 -9.05 -10.41 -13.61
CA LEU A 112 -10.39 -10.07 -13.12
C LEU A 112 -11.05 -9.00 -13.99
N LEU A 113 -10.34 -7.94 -14.38
CA LEU A 113 -10.88 -6.88 -15.24
C LEU A 113 -11.28 -7.44 -16.61
N ASN A 114 -10.42 -8.23 -17.24
CA ASN A 114 -10.70 -8.87 -18.52
C ASN A 114 -11.94 -9.77 -18.44
N LEU A 115 -12.06 -10.56 -17.37
CA LEU A 115 -13.25 -11.40 -17.12
C LEU A 115 -14.49 -10.55 -16.84
N PHE A 116 -14.35 -9.45 -16.11
CA PHE A 116 -15.46 -8.57 -15.77
C PHE A 116 -16.03 -7.87 -17.00
N ASP A 117 -15.17 -7.41 -17.91
CA ASP A 117 -15.57 -6.67 -19.11
C ASP A 117 -16.39 -7.51 -20.08
N ILE A 118 -16.14 -8.83 -20.15
CA ILE A 118 -16.88 -9.75 -21.03
C ILE A 118 -18.19 -10.27 -20.42
N LEU A 119 -18.45 -10.03 -19.14
CA LEU A 119 -19.66 -10.52 -18.48
C LEU A 119 -20.91 -9.72 -18.88
N PRO A 120 -22.10 -10.36 -18.95
CA PRO A 120 -23.37 -9.65 -19.02
C PRO A 120 -23.60 -8.78 -17.77
N GLU A 121 -24.37 -7.70 -17.92
CA GLU A 121 -24.57 -6.72 -16.83
C GLU A 121 -25.20 -7.35 -15.57
N SER A 122 -26.14 -8.28 -15.74
CA SER A 122 -26.73 -9.03 -14.62
C SER A 122 -25.73 -9.90 -13.86
N GLU A 123 -24.68 -10.38 -14.52
CA GLU A 123 -23.64 -11.19 -13.88
C GLU A 123 -22.57 -10.33 -13.22
N LYS A 124 -22.28 -9.14 -13.80
CA LYS A 124 -21.43 -8.14 -13.16
C LYS A 124 -22.00 -7.70 -11.81
N GLU A 125 -23.29 -7.40 -11.74
CA GLU A 125 -23.97 -7.03 -10.50
C GLU A 125 -23.85 -8.15 -9.45
N LYS A 126 -24.17 -9.40 -9.82
CA LYS A 126 -24.04 -10.55 -8.91
C LYS A 126 -22.61 -10.77 -8.43
N LEU A 127 -21.62 -10.59 -9.30
CA LEU A 127 -20.21 -10.71 -8.95
C LEU A 127 -19.80 -9.62 -7.95
N ILE A 128 -20.19 -8.37 -8.20
CA ILE A 128 -19.94 -7.26 -7.28
C ILE A 128 -20.58 -7.53 -5.92
N ASP A 129 -21.83 -7.97 -5.87
CA ASP A 129 -22.53 -8.22 -4.61
C ASP A 129 -21.90 -9.39 -3.84
N ARG A 130 -21.48 -10.44 -4.55
CA ARG A 130 -20.72 -11.54 -3.95
C ARG A 130 -19.40 -11.04 -3.34
N LEU A 131 -18.63 -10.25 -4.08
CA LEU A 131 -17.36 -9.68 -3.61
C LEU A 131 -17.57 -8.77 -2.40
N LYS A 132 -18.62 -7.93 -2.41
CA LYS A 132 -19.00 -7.10 -1.25
C LYS A 132 -19.35 -7.95 -0.03
N GLY A 133 -20.16 -8.99 -0.20
CA GLY A 133 -20.54 -9.90 0.88
C GLY A 133 -19.34 -10.60 1.50
N GLN A 134 -18.43 -11.14 0.67
CA GLN A 134 -17.17 -11.71 1.15
C GLN A 134 -16.33 -10.68 1.91
N ASN A 135 -16.25 -9.46 1.40
CA ASN A 135 -15.46 -8.39 2.01
C ASN A 135 -15.98 -7.98 3.40
N GLU A 136 -17.30 -8.02 3.63
CA GLU A 136 -17.89 -7.80 4.97
C GLU A 136 -17.63 -8.99 5.91
N LEU A 137 -17.79 -10.22 5.44
CA LEU A 137 -17.46 -11.42 6.24
C LEU A 137 -16.00 -11.39 6.74
N TYR A 138 -15.06 -11.04 5.86
CA TYR A 138 -13.65 -10.91 6.26
C TYR A 138 -13.42 -9.77 7.26
N LYS A 139 -14.15 -8.64 7.13
CA LYS A 139 -14.06 -7.55 8.12
C LYS A 139 -14.51 -8.04 9.49
N GLU A 140 -15.66 -8.70 9.58
CA GLU A 140 -16.19 -9.23 10.84
C GLU A 140 -15.24 -10.26 11.46
N ALA A 141 -14.75 -11.21 10.68
CA ALA A 141 -13.78 -12.20 11.12
C ALA A 141 -12.50 -11.54 11.67
N PHE A 142 -12.00 -10.51 10.98
CA PHE A 142 -10.82 -9.77 11.41
C PHE A 142 -11.07 -8.98 12.71
N GLN A 143 -12.21 -8.30 12.86
CA GLN A 143 -12.55 -7.62 14.11
C GLN A 143 -12.68 -8.60 15.29
N ASN A 144 -13.30 -9.76 15.05
CA ASN A 144 -13.42 -10.82 16.05
C ASN A 144 -12.05 -11.36 16.46
N MET A 145 -11.13 -11.56 15.51
CA MET A 145 -9.75 -11.96 15.81
C MET A 145 -9.01 -10.91 16.65
N LEU A 146 -9.13 -9.62 16.29
CA LEU A 146 -8.52 -8.54 17.07
C LEU A 146 -9.10 -8.45 18.50
N ALA A 147 -10.41 -8.61 18.64
CA ALA A 147 -11.07 -8.63 19.93
C ALA A 147 -10.61 -9.82 20.79
N ALA A 148 -10.43 -11.01 20.19
CA ALA A 148 -9.91 -12.19 20.87
C ALA A 148 -8.46 -12.01 21.35
N GLN A 149 -7.58 -11.44 20.51
CA GLN A 149 -6.20 -11.12 20.92
C GLN A 149 -6.14 -10.10 22.06
N LYS A 150 -7.04 -9.12 22.08
CA LYS A 150 -7.11 -8.13 23.17
C LYS A 150 -7.59 -8.75 24.48
N ARG A 151 -8.50 -9.73 24.43
CA ARG A 151 -8.95 -10.50 25.60
C ARG A 151 -7.84 -11.36 26.19
N LEU A 152 -7.04 -12.01 25.34
CA LEU A 152 -5.89 -12.83 25.76
C LEU A 152 -4.74 -12.02 26.37
N LYS A 153 -4.57 -10.75 25.99
CA LYS A 153 -3.56 -9.84 26.58
C LYS A 153 -3.98 -9.20 27.90
N ASN A 154 -5.27 -9.26 28.25
CA ASN A 154 -5.83 -8.65 29.45
C ASN A 154 -6.16 -9.70 30.55
N GLN A 155 -5.79 -10.97 30.32
CA GLN A 155 -5.68 -12.02 31.33
C GLN A 155 -4.21 -12.20 31.71
#